data_AF-A0A835RRQ5-F1
#
_entry.id   AF-A0A835RRQ5-F1
#
_cell.length_a   1.000
_cell.length_b   1.000
_cell.length_c   1.000
_cell.angle_alpha   90.00
_cell.angle_beta   90.00
_cell.angle_gamma   90.00
#
_symmetry.space_group_name_H-M   'P 1'
#
loop_
_entity.id
_entity.type
_entity.pdbx_description
1 polymer ?
#
loop_
_entity_poly.entity_id
_entity_poly.type
_entity_poly.pdbx_seq_one_letter_code
_entity_poly.pdbx_strand_id
1 'polypeptide(L)'
;MGDVSNHYDVKMPRHLIVSKLVDKCPEAVLAVLDSLVEPLEKTINHKPKLDAVKQEVGRNEDMIRSALRAIASLSLISEGDCSLMFKMLLNHITNSTAFHEKYSSVRSE
;
A
#
# COMPACT_ATOMS: atom_id res chain seq x y z
N MET A 1 22.69 -9.10 -33.85
CA MET A 1 23.07 -8.95 -32.43
C MET A 1 21.77 -9.11 -31.64
N GLY A 2 21.74 -10.05 -30.69
CA GLY A 2 20.53 -10.74 -30.23
C GLY A 2 19.42 -9.87 -29.62
N ASP A 3 18.20 -10.33 -29.87
CA ASP A 3 16.96 -9.94 -29.22
C ASP A 3 17.00 -10.30 -27.71
N VAL A 4 16.71 -9.32 -26.85
CA VAL A 4 16.07 -9.56 -25.56
C VAL A 4 14.87 -8.64 -25.50
N SER A 5 13.77 -9.15 -26.05
CA SER A 5 12.52 -9.26 -25.31
C SER A 5 12.14 -8.03 -24.50
N ASN A 6 11.38 -7.18 -25.19
CA ASN A 6 10.24 -6.43 -24.67
C ASN A 6 9.51 -7.18 -23.54
N HIS A 7 9.99 -7.09 -22.29
CA HIS A 7 9.25 -7.57 -21.13
C HIS A 7 9.75 -6.96 -19.81
N TYR A 8 9.62 -5.65 -19.67
CA TYR A 8 9.14 -5.13 -18.39
C TYR A 8 7.86 -4.34 -18.65
N ASP A 9 6.90 -5.14 -19.14
CA ASP A 9 5.48 -5.08 -18.83
C ASP A 9 5.17 -3.99 -17.82
N VAL A 10 4.37 -3.02 -18.28
CA VAL A 10 3.66 -2.02 -17.51
C VAL A 10 2.70 -2.74 -16.55
N LYS A 11 3.21 -3.56 -15.64
CA LYS A 11 2.53 -3.96 -14.41
C LYS A 11 2.61 -2.75 -13.51
N MET A 12 1.84 -1.75 -13.92
CA MET A 12 1.32 -0.70 -13.06
C MET A 12 1.00 -1.37 -11.72
N PRO A 13 1.57 -0.90 -10.60
CA PRO A 13 1.34 -1.53 -9.31
C PRO A 13 -0.17 -1.59 -9.11
N ARG A 14 -0.71 -2.80 -8.91
CA ARG A 14 -2.15 -3.06 -8.79
C ARG A 14 -2.80 -2.35 -7.60
N HIS A 15 -2.01 -1.57 -6.85
CA HIS A 15 -2.35 -0.81 -5.64
C HIS A 15 -2.82 0.63 -5.95
N LEU A 16 -2.71 1.09 -7.20
CA LEU A 16 -3.29 2.37 -7.65
C LEU A 16 -4.83 2.34 -7.74
N ILE A 17 -5.43 1.15 -7.73
CA ILE A 17 -6.88 0.96 -7.74
C ILE A 17 -7.47 1.28 -6.36
N VAL A 18 -6.75 1.00 -5.27
CA VAL A 18 -7.29 1.18 -3.91
C VAL A 18 -7.48 2.67 -3.58
N SER A 19 -6.48 3.53 -3.83
CA SER A 19 -6.67 4.99 -3.66
C SER A 19 -7.74 5.56 -4.58
N LYS A 20 -7.87 5.05 -5.82
CA LYS A 20 -8.92 5.49 -6.75
C LYS A 20 -10.32 5.02 -6.35
N LEU A 21 -10.46 3.86 -5.72
CA LEU A 21 -11.73 3.35 -5.22
C LEU A 21 -12.22 4.14 -4.00
N VAL A 22 -11.31 4.55 -3.10
CA VAL A 22 -11.65 5.38 -1.93
C VAL A 22 -12.32 6.69 -2.35
N ASP A 23 -11.87 7.30 -3.45
CA ASP A 23 -12.42 8.54 -4.00
C ASP A 23 -13.81 8.36 -4.66
N LYS A 24 -14.06 7.19 -5.25
CA LYS A 24 -15.30 6.94 -6.02
C LYS A 24 -16.42 6.33 -5.20
N CYS A 25 -16.13 5.41 -4.29
CA CYS A 25 -17.14 4.65 -3.56
C CYS A 25 -16.66 4.31 -2.13
N PRO A 26 -16.61 5.28 -1.21
CA PRO A 26 -16.11 5.04 0.16
C PRO A 26 -16.88 3.94 0.90
N GLU A 27 -18.21 3.85 0.73
CA GLU A 27 -19.04 2.80 1.36
C GLU A 27 -18.69 1.39 0.88
N ALA A 28 -18.49 1.20 -0.43
CA ALA A 28 -18.09 -0.08 -0.99
C ALA A 28 -16.69 -0.49 -0.54
N VAL A 29 -15.81 0.49 -0.36
CA VAL A 29 -14.45 0.28 0.14
C VAL A 29 -14.46 -0.09 1.63
N LEU A 30 -15.29 0.57 2.44
CA LEU A 30 -15.49 0.20 3.84
C LEU A 30 -16.03 -1.24 3.97
N ALA A 31 -16.94 -1.66 3.10
CA ALA A 31 -17.48 -3.01 3.09
C ALA A 31 -16.43 -4.10 2.78
N VAL A 32 -15.40 -3.77 2.00
CA VAL A 32 -14.28 -4.70 1.70
C VAL A 32 -13.02 -4.40 2.52
N LEU A 33 -13.08 -3.47 3.47
CA LEU A 33 -11.92 -2.98 4.21
C LEU A 33 -11.17 -4.12 4.92
N ASP A 34 -11.89 -5.00 5.62
CA ASP A 34 -11.31 -6.20 6.25
C ASP A 34 -10.58 -7.09 5.25
N SER A 35 -11.11 -7.23 4.03
CA SER A 35 -10.46 -8.00 2.97
C SER A 35 -9.23 -7.29 2.38
N LEU A 36 -9.11 -5.98 2.57
CA LEU A 36 -7.96 -5.18 2.15
C LEU A 36 -6.84 -5.14 3.21
N VAL A 37 -7.16 -5.36 4.49
CA VAL A 37 -6.16 -5.33 5.58
C VAL A 37 -5.02 -6.30 5.33
N GLU A 38 -5.32 -7.57 5.07
CA GLU A 38 -4.31 -8.61 4.84
C GLU A 38 -3.39 -8.31 3.64
N PRO A 39 -3.89 -7.97 2.44
CA PRO A 39 -3.02 -7.64 1.31
C PRO A 39 -2.24 -6.35 1.52
N LEU A 40 -2.78 -5.35 2.22
CA LEU A 40 -2.06 -4.13 2.57
C LEU A 40 -0.91 -4.42 3.53
N GLU A 41 -1.17 -5.21 4.58
CA GLU A 41 -0.16 -5.65 5.54
C GLU A 41 0.96 -6.45 4.85
N LYS A 42 0.61 -7.40 3.98
CA LYS A 42 1.60 -8.16 3.18
C LYS A 42 2.44 -7.24 2.30
N THR A 43 1.85 -6.17 1.76
CA THR A 43 2.56 -5.22 0.90
C THR A 43 3.56 -4.40 1.70
N ILE A 44 3.18 -3.83 2.84
CA ILE A 44 4.10 -3.02 3.68
C ILE A 44 5.21 -3.87 4.30
N ASN A 45 4.93 -5.14 4.60
CA ASN A 45 5.92 -6.09 5.14
C ASN A 45 6.76 -6.76 4.04
N HIS A 46 6.51 -6.45 2.75
CA HIS A 46 7.26 -7.06 1.66
C HIS A 46 8.71 -6.58 1.67
N LYS A 47 9.64 -7.52 1.84
CA LYS A 47 11.07 -7.28 1.76
C LYS A 47 11.60 -7.83 0.44
N PRO A 48 12.26 -7.00 -0.40
CA PRO A 48 12.86 -7.49 -1.62
C PRO A 48 13.99 -8.47 -1.27
N LYS A 49 14.28 -9.40 -2.18
CA LYS A 49 15.40 -10.33 -2.02
C LYS A 49 16.73 -9.58 -1.96
N LEU A 50 17.75 -10.18 -1.35
CA LEU A 50 19.09 -9.58 -1.27
C LEU A 50 19.72 -9.40 -2.65
N ASP A 51 19.40 -10.30 -3.59
CA ASP A 51 19.83 -10.22 -5.00
C ASP A 51 18.91 -9.36 -5.87
N ALA A 52 17.92 -8.67 -5.28
CA ALA A 52 17.03 -7.80 -6.04
C ALA A 52 17.81 -6.64 -6.64
N VAL A 53 17.62 -6.39 -7.93
CA VAL A 53 18.30 -5.27 -8.59
C VAL A 53 17.77 -3.94 -8.05
N LYS A 54 18.56 -2.86 -8.12
CA LYS A 54 18.18 -1.53 -7.60
C LYS A 54 16.79 -1.07 -8.07
N GLN A 55 16.43 -1.40 -9.31
CA GLN A 55 15.12 -1.09 -9.87
C GLN A 55 13.98 -1.84 -9.17
N GLU A 56 14.16 -3.12 -8.82
CA GLU A 56 13.17 -3.91 -8.08
C GLU A 56 13.02 -3.40 -6.64
N VAL A 57 14.13 -3.05 -6.00
CA VAL A 57 14.13 -2.46 -4.65
C VAL A 57 13.34 -1.15 -4.65
N GLY A 58 13.65 -0.22 -5.58
CA GLY A 58 12.91 1.04 -5.71
C GLY A 58 11.42 0.81 -5.96
N ARG A 59 11.09 -0.12 -6.88
CA ARG A 59 9.69 -0.46 -7.18
C ARG A 59 8.95 -1.02 -5.96
N ASN A 60 9.63 -1.82 -5.13
CA ASN A 60 9.06 -2.30 -3.88
C ASN A 60 8.83 -1.16 -2.89
N GLU A 61 9.75 -0.20 -2.79
CA GLU A 61 9.55 0.96 -1.92
C GLU A 61 8.36 1.83 -2.37
N ASP A 62 8.19 2.03 -3.67
CA ASP A 62 7.03 2.72 -4.22
C ASP A 62 5.72 1.96 -3.94
N MET A 63 5.75 0.62 -4.02
CA MET A 63 4.60 -0.22 -3.63
C MET A 63 4.24 -0.06 -2.16
N ILE A 64 5.23 -0.09 -1.26
CA ILE A 64 5.02 0.13 0.17
C ILE A 64 4.42 1.51 0.42
N ARG A 65 4.98 2.56 -0.21
CA ARG A 65 4.45 3.93 -0.11
C ARG A 65 3.00 4.02 -0.61
N SER A 66 2.69 3.38 -1.74
CA SER A 66 1.33 3.34 -2.29
C SER A 66 0.35 2.66 -1.33
N ALA A 67 0.73 1.54 -0.69
CA ALA A 67 -0.12 0.86 0.28
C ALA A 67 -0.36 1.72 1.53
N LEU A 68 0.69 2.37 2.05
CA LEU A 68 0.58 3.30 3.17
C LEU A 68 -0.34 4.48 2.83
N ARG A 69 -0.27 5.01 1.60
CA ARG A 69 -1.14 6.09 1.15
C ARG A 69 -2.60 5.66 1.09
N ALA A 70 -2.88 4.46 0.58
CA ALA A 70 -4.22 3.89 0.61
C ALA A 70 -4.74 3.76 2.05
N ILE A 71 -3.93 3.26 2.97
CA ILE A 71 -4.29 3.17 4.41
C ILE A 71 -4.58 4.56 5.00
N ALA A 72 -3.78 5.57 4.66
CA ALA A 72 -4.03 6.94 5.11
C ALA A 72 -5.38 7.47 4.60
N SER A 73 -5.68 7.29 3.30
CA SER A 73 -6.98 7.68 2.71
C SER A 73 -8.15 6.92 3.35
N LEU A 74 -7.98 5.62 3.61
CA LEU A 74 -8.97 4.78 4.29
C LEU A 74 -9.21 5.26 5.73
N SER A 75 -8.16 5.65 6.44
CA SER A 75 -8.27 6.20 7.78
C SER A 75 -8.99 7.54 7.81
N LEU A 76 -8.85 8.35 6.75
CA LEU A 76 -9.54 9.63 6.61
C LEU A 76 -11.04 9.46 6.34
N ILE A 77 -11.45 8.52 5.48
CA ILE A 77 -12.89 8.30 5.20
C ILE A 77 -13.61 7.55 6.32
N SER A 78 -12.86 6.96 7.24
CA SER A 78 -13.38 6.04 8.24
C SER A 78 -13.33 6.63 9.64
N GLU A 79 -13.69 7.91 9.82
CA GLU A 79 -13.73 8.69 11.08
C GLU A 79 -14.61 8.08 12.20
N GLY A 80 -14.38 6.83 12.59
CA GLY A 80 -15.11 6.10 13.64
C GLY A 80 -15.48 4.67 13.24
N ASP A 81 -15.97 4.47 12.02
CA ASP A 81 -16.64 3.26 11.54
C ASP A 81 -15.72 2.21 10.87
N CYS A 82 -14.40 2.27 11.07
CA CYS A 82 -13.52 1.21 10.56
C CYS A 82 -13.59 -0.06 11.41
N SER A 83 -13.40 -1.18 10.73
CA SER A 83 -13.28 -2.50 11.33
C SER A 83 -12.12 -2.57 12.32
N LEU A 84 -12.23 -3.49 13.29
CA LEU A 84 -11.18 -3.72 14.28
C LEU A 84 -9.85 -4.11 13.62
N MET A 85 -9.87 -4.93 12.57
CA MET A 85 -8.67 -5.33 11.84
C MET A 85 -7.93 -4.13 11.24
N PHE A 86 -8.66 -3.18 10.64
CA PHE A 86 -8.04 -1.99 10.07
C PHE A 86 -7.43 -1.10 11.15
N LYS A 87 -8.12 -0.94 12.29
CA LYS A 87 -7.58 -0.21 13.45
C LYS A 87 -6.31 -0.87 13.99
N MET A 88 -6.24 -2.20 14.03
CA MET A 88 -5.04 -2.94 14.43
C MET A 88 -3.88 -2.72 13.45
N LEU A 89 -4.15 -2.73 12.13
CA LEU A 89 -3.15 -2.43 11.10
C LEU A 89 -2.59 -1.01 11.24
N LEU A 90 -3.47 -0.02 11.43
CA LEU A 90 -3.07 1.37 11.69
C LEU A 90 -2.17 1.47 12.91
N ASN A 91 -2.57 0.83 14.02
CA ASN A 91 -1.78 0.82 15.24
C ASN A 91 -0.42 0.16 15.00
N HIS A 92 -0.35 -0.94 14.23
CA HIS A 92 0.92 -1.57 13.87
C HIS A 92 1.83 -0.63 13.07
N ILE A 93 1.28 0.13 12.11
CA ILE A 93 2.04 1.11 11.30
C ILE A 93 2.54 2.26 12.17
N THR A 94 1.72 2.78 13.09
CA THR A 94 2.09 3.92 13.93
C THR A 94 3.08 3.53 15.04
N ASN A 95 3.01 2.29 15.55
CA ASN A 95 3.96 1.79 16.54
C ASN A 95 5.30 1.34 15.94
N SER A 96 5.32 0.99 14.64
CA SER A 96 6.54 0.58 13.95
C SER A 96 7.30 1.80 13.43
N THR A 97 8.46 2.09 14.01
CA THR A 97 9.31 3.23 13.59
C THR A 97 9.64 3.19 12.10
N ALA A 98 9.84 1.98 11.55
CA ALA A 98 10.17 1.78 10.13
C ALA A 98 9.02 2.15 9.17
N PHE A 99 7.77 1.99 9.60
CA PHE A 99 6.60 2.36 8.79
C PHE A 99 6.11 3.77 9.12
N HIS A 100 6.27 4.22 10.35
CA HIS A 100 5.82 5.52 10.83
C HIS A 100 6.36 6.69 10.00
N GLU A 101 7.66 6.71 9.69
CA GLU A 101 8.26 7.76 8.85
C GLU A 101 7.68 7.79 7.43
N LYS A 102 7.54 6.60 6.81
CA LYS A 102 6.96 6.45 5.47
C LYS A 102 5.48 6.85 5.47
N TYR A 103 4.74 6.47 6.50
CA TYR A 103 3.33 6.77 6.66
C TYR A 103 3.08 8.28 6.85
N SER A 104 3.89 8.93 7.69
CA SER A 104 3.85 10.39 7.89
C SER A 104 4.12 11.14 6.60
N SER A 105 5.10 10.66 5.81
CA SER A 105 5.45 11.25 4.52
C SER A 105 4.29 11.20 3.53
N VAL A 106 3.66 10.03 3.33
CA VAL A 106 2.55 9.89 2.37
C VAL A 106 1.25 10.53 2.83
N ARG A 107 1.08 10.78 4.14
CA ARG A 107 -0.06 11.51 4.69
C ARG A 107 0.02 13.02 4.44
N SER A 108 1.23 13.54 4.24
CA SER A 108 1.49 14.96 4.03
C SER A 108 1.57 15.35 2.54
N GLU A 109 1.41 14.37 1.64
CA GLU A 109 1.51 14.50 0.18
C GLU A 109 0.14 14.60 -0.49
#